data_AF-A0A6A3UBA0-F1
#
_entry.id   AF-A0A6A3UBA0-F1
#
_cell.length_a   1.000
_cell.length_b   1.000
_cell.length_c   1.000
_cell.angle_alpha   90.00
_cell.angle_beta   90.00
_cell.angle_gamma   90.00
#
_symmetry.space_group_name_H-M   'P 1'
#
loop_
_entity.id
_entity.type
_entity.pdbx_description
1 polymer ?
#
loop_
_entity_poly.entity_id
_entity_poly.type
_entity_poly.pdbx_seq_one_letter_code
_entity_poly.pdbx_strand_id
1 'polypeptide(L)'
;MVKLFCAVVGAGSVFPVDIDLSKTVGDLKKKIKEKKPNYIYFDADLLKLYLARDDGTWLNSQDKDIKALKAKRFPDRIKNLMQEHLLLEETFYLNYDGCFDDDDFAYFDADFTPKGGDIHVLVECPDEPDQFFKHKRKSISSGKL
;
A
#
# COMPACT_ATOMS: atom_id res chain seq x y z
N MET A 1 5.17 12.10 12.44
CA MET A 1 3.89 11.75 11.77
C MET A 1 3.69 12.58 10.51
N VAL A 2 3.42 11.91 9.38
CA VAL A 2 3.12 12.49 8.06
C VAL A 2 1.77 12.00 7.56
N LYS A 3 1.28 12.61 6.47
CA LYS A 3 0.04 12.24 5.80
C LYS A 3 0.33 11.65 4.44
N LEU A 4 0.21 10.33 4.31
CA LEU A 4 0.32 9.63 3.03
C LEU A 4 -1.05 9.59 2.36
N PHE A 5 -1.09 9.81 1.05
CA PHE A 5 -2.31 9.63 0.26
C PHE A 5 -2.25 8.28 -0.46
N CYS A 6 -3.20 7.41 -0.12
CA CYS A 6 -3.31 6.07 -0.66
C CYS A 6 -4.44 5.99 -1.67
N ALA A 7 -4.22 5.28 -2.79
CA ALA A 7 -5.25 5.02 -3.80
C ALA A 7 -5.57 3.52 -3.84
N VAL A 8 -6.84 3.17 -3.56
CA VAL A 8 -7.29 1.79 -3.74
C VAL A 8 -7.56 1.52 -5.22
N VAL A 9 -6.82 0.57 -5.76
CA VAL A 9 -6.94 0.11 -7.13
C VAL A 9 -8.27 -0.66 -7.29
N GLY A 10 -8.99 -0.43 -8.39
CA GLY A 10 -10.32 -1.00 -8.63
C GLY A 10 -11.50 -0.27 -7.93
N ALA A 11 -11.27 0.38 -6.79
CA ALA A 11 -12.25 1.31 -6.19
C ALA A 11 -12.07 2.76 -6.65
N GLY A 12 -10.83 3.14 -7.01
CA GLY A 12 -10.44 4.50 -7.38
C GLY A 12 -10.57 5.54 -6.26
N SER A 13 -10.82 5.11 -5.02
CA SER A 13 -10.86 6.00 -3.87
C SER A 13 -9.44 6.37 -3.47
N VAL A 14 -9.15 7.68 -3.44
CA VAL A 14 -7.96 8.23 -2.78
C VAL A 14 -8.35 8.69 -1.38
N PHE A 15 -7.52 8.42 -0.38
CA PHE A 15 -7.77 8.84 0.99
C PHE A 15 -6.46 9.06 1.76
N PRO A 16 -6.45 9.99 2.74
CA PRO A 16 -5.28 10.22 3.58
C PRO A 16 -5.16 9.17 4.69
N VAL A 17 -3.92 8.82 4.99
CA VAL A 17 -3.49 7.97 6.11
C VAL A 17 -2.44 8.72 6.90
N ASP A 18 -2.69 8.91 8.19
CA ASP A 18 -1.76 9.54 9.11
C ASP A 18 -0.88 8.45 9.74
N ILE A 19 0.44 8.52 9.56
CA ILE A 19 1.40 7.51 10.04
C ILE A 19 2.75 8.15 10.37
N ASP A 20 3.50 7.55 11.29
CA ASP A 20 4.89 7.92 11.50
C ASP A 20 5.81 7.15 10.54
N LEU A 21 6.76 7.81 9.87
CA LEU A 21 7.59 7.13 8.89
C LEU A 21 8.60 6.15 9.51
N SER A 22 8.87 6.26 10.82
CA SER A 22 9.60 5.25 11.59
C SER A 22 8.84 3.93 11.76
N LYS A 23 7.62 3.80 11.22
CA LYS A 23 6.82 2.57 11.25
C LYS A 23 7.06 1.71 10.03
N THR A 24 6.65 0.45 10.12
CA THR A 24 6.81 -0.51 9.03
C THR A 24 5.67 -0.43 8.02
N VAL A 25 5.88 -1.04 6.85
CA VAL A 25 4.83 -1.27 5.85
C VAL A 25 3.67 -2.09 6.43
N GLY A 26 3.93 -3.05 7.32
CA GLY A 26 2.89 -3.80 8.03
C GLY A 26 1.99 -2.91 8.90
N ASP A 27 2.57 -1.90 9.57
CA ASP A 27 1.79 -0.91 10.31
C ASP A 27 0.99 0.01 9.37
N LEU A 28 1.54 0.35 8.20
CA LEU A 28 0.81 1.08 7.16
C LEU A 28 -0.40 0.28 6.65
N LYS A 29 -0.27 -1.02 6.40
CA LYS A 29 -1.39 -1.90 6.02
C LYS A 29 -2.52 -1.85 7.06
N LYS A 30 -2.19 -1.92 8.35
CA LYS A 30 -3.17 -1.79 9.44
C LYS A 30 -3.88 -0.43 9.43
N LYS A 31 -3.13 0.66 9.28
CA LYS A 31 -3.67 2.03 9.20
C LYS A 31 -4.60 2.23 7.99
N ILE A 32 -4.26 1.64 6.85
CA ILE A 32 -5.12 1.64 5.65
C ILE A 32 -6.45 0.94 5.93
N LYS A 33 -6.42 -0.25 6.54
CA LYS A 33 -7.62 -0.99 6.94
C LYS A 33 -8.50 -0.17 7.90
N GLU A 34 -7.91 0.46 8.92
CA GLU A 34 -8.61 1.32 9.88
C GLU A 34 -9.36 2.49 9.22
N LYS A 35 -8.81 3.06 8.14
CA LYS A 35 -9.47 4.17 7.40
C LYS A 35 -10.63 3.71 6.52
N LYS A 36 -10.66 2.43 6.11
CA LYS A 36 -11.64 1.88 5.17
C LYS A 36 -12.19 0.51 5.63
N PRO A 37 -12.71 0.37 6.86
CA PRO A 37 -13.01 -0.94 7.45
C PRO A 37 -14.12 -1.71 6.74
N ASN A 38 -15.09 -1.00 6.14
CA ASN A 38 -16.19 -1.63 5.40
C ASN A 38 -15.76 -2.14 4.02
N TYR A 39 -14.72 -1.54 3.44
CA TYR A 39 -14.18 -1.94 2.14
C TYR A 39 -13.07 -2.98 2.30
N ILE A 40 -12.18 -2.76 3.27
CA ILE A 40 -11.08 -3.66 3.66
C ILE A 40 -11.52 -4.42 4.91
N TYR A 41 -12.47 -5.32 4.74
CA TYR A 41 -13.06 -6.10 5.84
C TYR A 41 -12.19 -7.30 6.25
N PHE A 42 -11.25 -7.70 5.39
CA PHE A 42 -10.35 -8.84 5.56
C PHE A 42 -9.06 -8.44 6.31
N ASP A 43 -8.18 -9.41 6.58
CA ASP A 43 -6.95 -9.17 7.33
C ASP A 43 -5.98 -8.26 6.54
N ALA A 44 -5.31 -7.35 7.25
CA ALA A 44 -4.53 -6.29 6.60
C ALA A 44 -3.28 -6.80 5.88
N ASP A 45 -2.76 -7.96 6.28
CA ASP A 45 -1.63 -8.68 5.65
C ASP A 45 -1.93 -9.05 4.19
N LEU A 46 -3.19 -9.30 3.85
CA LEU A 46 -3.60 -9.60 2.48
C LEU A 46 -3.52 -8.41 1.51
N LEU A 47 -3.33 -7.19 2.01
CA LEU A 47 -3.14 -6.01 1.15
C LEU A 47 -1.78 -6.09 0.47
N LYS A 48 -1.73 -5.82 -0.84
CA LYS A 48 -0.49 -5.56 -1.55
C LYS A 48 -0.32 -4.05 -1.71
N LEU A 49 0.85 -3.54 -1.30
CA LEU A 49 1.16 -2.11 -1.36
C LEU A 49 2.30 -1.89 -2.35
N TYR A 50 2.23 -0.78 -3.08
CA TYR A 50 3.25 -0.35 -4.05
C TYR A 50 3.47 1.15 -3.92
N LEU A 51 4.69 1.62 -4.18
CA LEU A 51 4.94 3.05 -4.31
C LEU A 51 4.23 3.58 -5.56
N ALA A 52 3.49 4.66 -5.41
CA ALA A 52 2.92 5.40 -6.55
C ALA A 52 3.96 6.38 -7.12
N ARG A 53 5.19 5.91 -7.34
CA ARG A 53 6.32 6.71 -7.82
C ARG A 53 6.83 6.13 -9.13
N ASP A 54 6.81 6.95 -10.17
CA ASP A 54 7.29 6.60 -11.51
C ASP A 54 8.47 7.51 -11.85
N ASP A 55 9.62 6.90 -12.11
CA ASP A 55 10.89 7.61 -12.38
C ASP A 55 11.18 8.75 -11.38
N GLY A 56 11.09 8.42 -10.08
CA GLY A 56 11.32 9.37 -8.98
C GLY A 56 10.18 10.37 -8.72
N THR A 57 9.11 10.38 -9.53
CA THR A 57 8.00 11.34 -9.40
C THR A 57 6.72 10.68 -8.90
N TRP A 58 6.09 11.25 -7.88
CA TRP A 58 4.79 10.78 -7.38
C TRP A 58 3.68 10.95 -8.41
N LEU A 59 2.77 9.98 -8.48
CA LEU A 59 1.56 10.10 -9.29
C LEU A 59 0.69 11.23 -8.73
N ASN A 60 0.15 12.07 -9.59
CA ASN A 60 -0.75 13.13 -9.15
C ASN A 60 -2.22 12.70 -9.25
N SER A 61 -3.05 13.12 -8.29
CA SER A 61 -4.50 12.87 -8.27
C SER A 61 -5.26 13.41 -9.49
N GLN A 62 -4.67 14.41 -10.18
CA GLN A 62 -5.19 14.97 -11.43
C GLN A 62 -4.72 14.23 -12.68
N ASP A 63 -3.75 13.32 -12.55
CA ASP A 63 -3.26 12.49 -13.63
C ASP A 63 -4.41 11.69 -14.26
N LYS A 64 -4.38 11.58 -15.59
CA LYS A 64 -5.34 10.80 -16.37
C LYS A 64 -5.37 9.34 -15.90
N ASP A 65 -4.25 8.80 -15.46
CA ASP A 65 -4.14 7.40 -15.06
C ASP A 65 -4.80 7.16 -13.70
N ILE A 66 -4.63 8.09 -12.75
CA ILE A 66 -5.34 8.06 -11.47
C ILE A 66 -6.85 8.29 -11.66
N LYS A 67 -7.25 9.15 -12.61
CA LYS A 67 -8.65 9.33 -13.00
C LYS A 67 -9.22 8.07 -13.66
N ALA A 68 -8.42 7.35 -14.45
CA ALA A 68 -8.83 6.10 -15.06
C ALA A 68 -9.08 4.99 -14.01
N LEU A 69 -8.31 4.95 -12.92
CA LEU A 69 -8.57 4.05 -11.80
C LEU A 69 -9.94 4.28 -11.15
N LYS A 70 -10.39 5.54 -11.05
CA LYS A 70 -11.77 5.90 -10.63
C LYS A 70 -12.83 5.36 -11.58
N ALA A 71 -12.52 5.28 -12.85
CA ALA A 71 -13.38 4.67 -13.87
C ALA A 71 -13.20 3.15 -13.98
N LYS A 72 -12.53 2.50 -13.01
CA LYS A 72 -12.24 1.05 -12.99
C LYS A 72 -11.47 0.56 -14.23
N ARG A 73 -10.67 1.45 -14.82
CA ARG A 73 -9.73 1.12 -15.89
C ARG A 73 -8.33 1.02 -15.31
N PHE A 74 -7.50 0.18 -15.94
CA PHE A 74 -6.15 -0.10 -15.49
C PHE A 74 -5.17 0.31 -16.59
N PRO A 75 -4.67 1.55 -16.55
CA PRO A 75 -3.64 2.02 -17.48
C PRO A 75 -2.35 1.21 -17.33
N ASP A 76 -1.62 1.03 -18.42
CA ASP A 76 -0.39 0.23 -18.42
C ASP A 76 0.68 0.79 -17.49
N ARG A 77 0.73 2.12 -17.35
CA ARG A 77 1.60 2.78 -16.35
C ARG A 77 1.33 2.30 -14.93
N ILE A 78 0.05 2.17 -14.54
CA ILE A 78 -0.29 1.65 -13.20
C ILE A 78 0.07 0.17 -13.08
N LYS A 79 -0.16 -0.63 -14.12
CA LYS A 79 0.23 -2.05 -14.12
C LYS A 79 1.74 -2.21 -13.94
N ASN A 80 2.53 -1.38 -14.60
CA ASN A 80 3.99 -1.41 -14.50
C ASN A 80 4.50 -1.08 -13.09
N LEU A 81 3.76 -0.26 -12.33
CA LEU A 81 4.08 0.08 -10.94
C LEU A 81 3.62 -1.00 -9.95
N MET A 82 2.77 -1.93 -10.37
CA MET A 82 2.17 -2.98 -9.53
C MET A 82 2.72 -4.37 -9.86
N GLN A 83 4.00 -4.45 -10.18
CA GLN A 83 4.68 -5.72 -10.43
C GLN A 83 5.11 -6.36 -9.11
N GLU A 84 5.10 -7.69 -9.04
CA GLU A 84 5.38 -8.43 -7.79
C GLU A 84 6.74 -8.05 -7.15
N HIS A 85 7.77 -7.79 -7.95
CA HIS A 85 9.10 -7.38 -7.46
C HIS A 85 9.16 -5.96 -6.90
N LEU A 86 8.09 -5.16 -7.07
CA LEU A 86 7.95 -3.80 -6.53
C LEU A 86 7.07 -3.77 -5.28
N LEU A 87 6.64 -4.94 -4.79
CA LEU A 87 5.83 -5.04 -3.59
C LEU A 87 6.59 -4.49 -2.39
N LEU A 88 5.93 -3.65 -1.60
CA LEU A 88 6.53 -3.16 -0.36
C LEU A 88 6.60 -4.30 0.66
N GLU A 89 7.78 -4.50 1.24
CA GLU A 89 7.99 -5.54 2.23
C GLU A 89 7.49 -5.10 3.61
N GLU A 90 6.65 -5.94 4.21
CA GLU A 90 5.88 -5.68 5.43
C GLU A 90 6.76 -5.35 6.64
N THR A 91 7.95 -5.94 6.69
CA THR A 91 8.89 -5.79 7.80
C THR A 91 9.78 -4.56 7.68
N PHE A 92 9.81 -3.93 6.50
CA PHE A 92 10.66 -2.77 6.25
C PHE A 92 10.02 -1.50 6.77
N TYR A 93 10.86 -0.60 7.27
CA TYR A 93 10.46 0.74 7.69
C TYR A 93 10.09 1.60 6.48
N LEU A 94 9.12 2.50 6.64
CA LEU A 94 8.73 3.44 5.57
C LEU A 94 9.87 4.43 5.31
N ASN A 95 10.54 4.86 6.37
CA ASN A 95 11.75 5.66 6.35
C ASN A 95 12.65 5.18 7.49
N TYR A 96 13.94 5.06 7.23
CA TYR A 96 14.91 4.65 8.23
C TYR A 96 15.64 5.88 8.78
N ASP A 97 15.70 6.03 10.10
CA ASP A 97 16.35 7.18 10.75
C ASP A 97 17.85 6.96 11.07
N GLY A 98 18.39 5.77 10.74
CA GLY A 98 19.69 5.30 11.19
C GLY A 98 20.83 5.49 10.18
N CYS A 99 22.05 5.53 10.73
CA CYS A 99 23.29 5.96 10.11
C CYS A 99 23.77 5.11 8.92
N PHE A 100 24.06 5.81 7.80
CA PHE A 100 25.06 5.55 6.75
C PHE A 100 25.70 4.14 6.73
N ASP A 101 24.95 3.17 6.22
CA ASP A 101 25.51 2.18 5.31
C ASP A 101 24.88 2.47 3.94
N ASP A 102 25.69 2.59 2.87
CA ASP A 102 25.25 3.02 1.52
C ASP A 102 24.23 2.08 0.85
N ASP A 103 23.90 0.95 1.49
CA ASP A 103 23.00 -0.09 1.00
C ASP A 103 21.60 -0.06 1.66
N ASP A 104 21.34 0.85 2.61
CA ASP A 104 20.07 0.83 3.34
C ASP A 104 18.92 1.42 2.53
N PHE A 105 17.88 0.61 2.31
CA PHE A 105 16.79 0.91 1.38
C PHE A 105 15.59 1.51 2.11
N ALA A 106 15.32 2.80 1.89
CA ALA A 106 14.13 3.49 2.39
C ALA A 106 13.10 3.73 1.27
N TYR A 107 11.81 3.58 1.60
CA TYR A 107 10.72 3.85 0.67
C TYR A 107 10.41 5.35 0.54
N PHE A 108 10.62 6.10 1.61
CA PHE A 108 10.44 7.54 1.69
C PHE A 108 11.74 8.18 2.15
N ASP A 109 12.13 9.26 1.47
CA ASP A 109 13.35 10.00 1.78
C ASP A 109 13.31 10.61 3.19
N ALA A 110 14.48 10.81 3.82
CA ALA A 110 14.61 11.37 5.17
C ALA A 110 13.88 12.72 5.35
N ASP A 111 13.87 13.55 4.32
CA ASP A 111 13.22 14.86 4.25
C ASP A 111 11.84 14.83 3.55
N PHE A 112 11.27 13.64 3.38
CA PHE A 112 10.00 13.46 2.68
C PHE A 112 8.91 14.36 3.27
N THR A 113 8.34 15.19 2.39
CA THR A 113 7.20 16.06 2.70
C THR A 113 6.08 15.82 1.69
N PRO A 114 4.88 15.39 2.14
CA PRO A 114 3.78 15.11 1.22
C PRO A 114 3.27 16.42 0.60
N LYS A 115 3.13 16.45 -0.72
CA LYS A 115 2.56 17.60 -1.44
C LYS A 115 1.09 17.39 -1.73
N GLY A 116 0.35 18.49 -1.77
CA GLY A 116 -1.07 18.49 -2.10
C GLY A 116 -1.30 17.90 -3.50
N GLY A 117 -2.08 16.83 -3.56
CA GLY A 117 -2.43 16.16 -4.82
C GLY A 117 -1.55 14.96 -5.17
N ASP A 118 -0.44 14.74 -4.48
CA ASP A 118 0.41 13.57 -4.72
C ASP A 118 -0.22 12.31 -4.12
N ILE A 119 -0.17 11.22 -4.87
CA ILE A 119 -0.51 9.87 -4.45
C ILE A 119 0.80 9.16 -4.15
N HIS A 120 0.87 8.56 -2.98
CA HIS A 120 2.12 8.00 -2.44
C HIS A 120 2.11 6.47 -2.51
N VAL A 121 0.94 5.86 -2.33
CA VAL A 121 0.81 4.40 -2.23
C VAL A 121 -0.37 3.93 -3.07
N LEU A 122 -0.14 2.92 -3.91
CA LEU A 122 -1.19 2.12 -4.54
C LEU A 122 -1.53 0.94 -3.64
N VAL A 123 -2.83 0.73 -3.41
CA VAL A 123 -3.36 -0.34 -2.56
C VAL A 123 -4.13 -1.32 -3.43
N GLU A 124 -3.63 -2.54 -3.53
CA GLU A 124 -4.30 -3.64 -4.18
C GLU A 124 -4.97 -4.54 -3.15
N CYS A 125 -6.22 -4.88 -3.41
CA CYS A 125 -6.99 -5.83 -2.61
C CYS A 125 -7.04 -7.18 -3.35
N PRO A 126 -7.02 -8.31 -2.63
CA PRO A 126 -7.22 -9.61 -3.26
C PRO A 126 -8.61 -9.68 -3.92
N ASP A 127 -8.72 -10.39 -5.05
CA ASP A 127 -9.98 -10.57 -5.76
C ASP A 127 -11.03 -11.31 -4.92
N GLU A 128 -10.59 -12.31 -4.15
CA GLU A 128 -11.46 -13.18 -3.35
C GLU A 128 -10.92 -13.35 -1.92
N PRO A 129 -11.00 -12.31 -1.06
CA PRO A 129 -10.46 -12.34 0.30
C PRO A 129 -11.05 -13.46 1.16
N ASP A 130 -12.30 -13.86 0.89
CA ASP A 130 -13.01 -14.91 1.64
C ASP A 130 -12.40 -16.31 1.48
N GLN A 131 -11.61 -16.55 0.41
CA GLN A 131 -10.95 -17.84 0.21
C GLN A 131 -9.75 -18.06 1.12
N PHE A 132 -9.07 -17.00 1.55
CA PHE A 132 -7.98 -17.09 2.52
C PHE A 132 -8.48 -17.58 3.90
N PHE A 133 -9.70 -17.20 4.29
CA PHE A 133 -10.32 -17.68 5.53
C PHE A 133 -10.72 -19.16 5.50
N LYS A 134 -10.94 -19.76 4.32
CA LYS A 134 -11.26 -21.19 4.19
C LYS A 134 -10.06 -22.09 4.52
N HIS A 135 -8.84 -21.64 4.20
CA HIS A 135 -7.61 -22.40 4.45
C HIS A 135 -7.19 -22.37 5.93
N LYS A 136 -7.34 -21.23 6.61
CA LYS A 136 -7.04 -21.07 8.04
C LYS A 136 -7.97 -21.91 8.94
N ARG A 137 -9.22 -22.14 8.52
CA ARG A 137 -10.17 -23.01 9.25
C ARG A 137 -9.82 -24.51 9.13
N LYS A 138 -9.33 -24.96 7.97
CA LYS A 138 -8.90 -26.37 7.79
C LYS A 138 -7.64 -26.70 8.60
N SER A 139 -6.67 -25.79 8.70
CA SER A 139 -5.44 -26.05 9.47
C SER A 139 -5.67 -26.13 10.98
N ILE A 140 -6.64 -25.39 11.52
CA ILE A 140 -6.99 -25.45 12.96
C ILE A 140 -7.78 -26.71 13.31
N SER A 141 -8.56 -27.28 12.37
CA SER A 141 -9.32 -28.52 12.61
C SER A 141 -8.49 -29.81 12.62
N SER A 142 -7.22 -29.76 12.19
CA SER A 142 -6.33 -30.93 12.16
C SER A 142 -5.37 -31.02 13.36
N GLY A 143 -5.44 -30.07 14.30
CA GLY A 143 -4.59 -30.02 15.51
C GLY A 143 -5.26 -30.50 16.79
N LYS A 144 -6.09 -31.55 16.71
CA LYS A 144 -6.56 -32.30 17.89
C LYS A 144 -6.20 -33.78 17.72
N LEU A 145 -5.04 -34.14 18.27
CA LEU A 145 -4.70 -35.48 18.74
C LEU A 145 -4.25 -35.32 20.18
#